data_AF-A0A8T2EKX8-F1
#
_entry.id   AF-A0A8T2EKX8-F1
#
_cell.length_a   1.000
_cell.length_b   1.000
_cell.length_c   1.000
_cell.angle_alpha   90.00
_cell.angle_beta   90.00
_cell.angle_gamma   90.00
#
_symmetry.space_group_name_H-M   'P 1'
#
loop_
_entity.id
_entity.type
_entity.pdbx_description
1 polymer ?
#
loop_
_entity_poly.entity_id
_entity_poly.type
_entity_poly.pdbx_seq_one_letter_code
_entity_poly.pdbx_strand_id
1 'polypeptide(L)'
;MRYMKDNNNNKKLVDIYYYSKKTMKKPSLFQIIIIVLSIPTTTGRTVGNLRVREGSPFKIAIFADLHFGEDTWTDWGPGQDVNSVNVMSAVLDAETPDFVVYLGDVVTANNIAIQNASLFWDKAISPTRDRGIPWATLFGNHDDASFVWPLDWLSSSGIPPLRCPAASDDDGCTFRGTTRVELIQEEIKSSNALSYSMISPKELWPSVSNYVLLVESSDHSKPPVALLYFLDSGGGSYPEVISNAQVEWFKTKSNTLNPYLRIPELIFWHIPSKAYKKVAPRLWITKPCVGSINKEKVVAQEAENGMMRVLENRSSVKAVFVGHNHGLDWCCPYKDKLWLCFARHTGYGGYGNWPRGSRILEISEMPFRIKTWIRMEDGSVHSEVNLTYD
;
A
#
# COMPACT_ATOMS: atom_id res chain seq x y z
N MET A 1 30.86 25.66 43.69
CA MET A 1 30.55 24.45 44.50
C MET A 1 29.98 23.42 43.53
N ARG A 2 30.60 22.35 43.03
CA ARG A 2 31.67 21.42 43.42
C ARG A 2 31.45 20.64 44.72
N TYR A 3 31.53 19.31 44.55
CA TYR A 3 31.62 18.18 45.49
C TYR A 3 30.30 17.63 46.05
N MET A 4 30.06 16.32 46.19
CA MET A 4 30.64 15.03 45.71
C MET A 4 29.98 13.93 46.58
N LYS A 5 29.77 12.73 46.00
CA LYS A 5 29.99 11.36 46.57
C LYS A 5 29.26 10.98 47.89
N ASP A 6 28.98 9.73 48.23
CA ASP A 6 29.59 8.41 48.02
C ASP A 6 28.47 7.34 48.24
N ASN A 7 28.36 6.29 47.43
CA ASN A 7 28.96 4.95 47.56
C ASN A 7 28.44 4.02 48.68
N ASN A 8 28.17 2.80 48.21
CA ASN A 8 28.61 1.51 48.76
C ASN A 8 27.63 0.57 49.49
N ASN A 9 27.63 -0.65 48.93
CA ASN A 9 27.80 -1.96 49.58
C ASN A 9 26.62 -2.95 49.61
N ASN A 10 26.71 -3.94 48.70
CA ASN A 10 26.98 -5.35 49.02
C ASN A 10 26.26 -5.96 50.25
N LYS A 11 25.35 -6.91 50.03
CA LYS A 11 25.56 -8.36 50.33
C LYS A 11 24.27 -9.20 50.17
N LYS A 12 24.49 -10.42 49.67
CA LYS A 12 23.63 -11.62 49.66
C LYS A 12 22.99 -11.93 51.03
N LEU A 13 21.84 -12.63 51.00
CA LEU A 13 21.36 -13.77 51.85
C LEU A 13 19.85 -13.95 51.56
N VAL A 14 19.37 -14.95 50.81
CA VAL A 14 19.07 -16.36 51.18
C VAL A 14 18.39 -16.52 52.54
N ASP A 15 17.09 -16.86 52.56
CA ASP A 15 16.45 -17.94 53.34
C ASP A 15 14.91 -17.87 53.21
N ILE A 16 14.24 -18.84 52.57
CA ILE A 16 13.68 -20.12 53.09
C ILE A 16 12.27 -20.00 53.71
N TYR A 17 11.38 -20.79 53.09
CA TYR A 17 10.02 -21.22 53.39
C TYR A 17 9.58 -21.35 54.86
N TYR A 18 8.30 -21.07 55.11
CA TYR A 18 7.47 -21.85 56.04
C TYR A 18 6.06 -22.12 55.48
N TYR A 19 5.73 -23.41 55.42
CA TYR A 19 4.41 -23.99 55.14
C TYR A 19 3.55 -23.94 56.42
N SER A 20 2.23 -23.75 56.27
CA SER A 20 1.25 -24.20 57.27
C SER A 20 0.06 -24.86 56.59
N LYS A 21 -0.07 -26.17 56.82
CA LYS A 21 -1.21 -27.02 56.43
C LYS A 21 -2.40 -26.72 57.34
N LYS A 22 -3.56 -26.42 56.76
CA LYS A 22 -4.87 -26.60 57.43
C LYS A 22 -5.86 -27.34 56.53
N THR A 23 -6.01 -28.63 56.86
CA THR A 23 -7.22 -29.46 56.86
C THR A 23 -8.39 -29.09 55.92
N MET A 24 -8.60 -29.98 54.93
CA MET A 24 -9.77 -30.06 54.06
C MET A 24 -11.05 -30.41 54.83
N LYS A 25 -12.10 -29.61 54.66
CA LYS A 25 -13.50 -30.02 54.87
C LYS A 25 -14.15 -30.19 53.48
N LYS A 26 -14.76 -31.35 53.23
CA LYS A 26 -15.54 -31.64 52.01
C LYS A 26 -16.75 -30.71 51.91
N PRO A 27 -17.04 -30.10 50.74
CA PRO A 27 -18.36 -29.61 50.43
C PRO A 27 -19.18 -30.61 49.61
N SER A 28 -20.47 -30.58 49.90
CA SER A 28 -21.61 -31.28 49.32
C SER A 28 -21.70 -31.16 47.79
N LEU A 29 -22.25 -32.19 47.14
CA LEU A 29 -22.66 -32.16 45.73
C LEU A 29 -23.63 -30.99 45.50
N PHE A 30 -23.18 -29.97 44.78
CA PHE A 30 -24.05 -29.09 44.01
C PHE A 30 -23.57 -29.17 42.57
N GLN A 31 -24.50 -29.50 41.69
CA GLN A 31 -24.27 -29.73 40.27
C GLN A 31 -24.02 -28.38 39.58
N ILE A 32 -22.75 -28.01 39.42
CA ILE A 32 -22.36 -26.85 38.60
C ILE A 32 -22.30 -27.34 37.15
N ILE A 33 -23.36 -27.08 36.40
CA ILE A 33 -23.33 -27.15 34.94
C ILE A 33 -22.44 -26.00 34.47
N ILE A 34 -21.18 -26.30 34.13
CA ILE A 34 -20.32 -25.37 33.40
C ILE A 34 -20.83 -25.36 31.95
N ILE A 35 -21.63 -24.36 31.62
CA ILE A 35 -21.85 -24.00 30.22
C ILE A 35 -20.53 -23.41 29.73
N VAL A 36 -19.74 -24.22 29.03
CA VAL A 36 -18.64 -23.72 28.23
C VAL A 36 -19.30 -22.99 27.06
N LEU A 37 -19.54 -21.69 27.24
CA LEU A 37 -19.73 -20.78 26.12
C LEU A 37 -18.41 -20.83 25.36
N SER A 38 -18.40 -21.61 24.29
CA SER A 38 -17.36 -21.57 23.27
C SER A 38 -17.26 -20.12 22.79
N ILE A 39 -16.26 -19.41 23.31
CA ILE A 39 -15.80 -18.16 22.71
C ILE A 39 -15.57 -18.51 21.24
N PRO A 40 -16.21 -17.82 20.29
CA PRO A 40 -15.94 -18.07 18.89
C PRO A 40 -14.45 -17.78 18.70
N THR A 41 -13.67 -18.85 18.52
CA THR A 41 -12.33 -18.74 17.95
C THR A 41 -12.51 -17.96 16.67
N THR A 42 -11.90 -16.77 16.60
CA THR A 42 -11.84 -15.96 15.39
C THR A 42 -11.48 -16.88 14.24
N THR A 43 -12.47 -17.20 13.41
CA THR A 43 -12.27 -17.94 12.17
C THR A 43 -11.25 -17.16 11.39
N GLY A 44 -10.08 -17.76 11.17
CA GLY A 44 -9.03 -17.16 10.36
C GLY A 44 -9.63 -16.71 9.03
N ARG A 45 -9.44 -15.44 8.70
CA ARG A 45 -9.89 -14.83 7.44
C ARG A 45 -9.21 -15.58 6.29
N THR A 46 -9.92 -16.52 5.65
CA THR A 46 -9.47 -17.13 4.40
C THR A 46 -9.89 -16.21 3.27
N VAL A 47 -9.10 -15.16 3.04
CA VAL A 47 -9.12 -14.52 1.73
C VAL A 47 -8.73 -15.62 0.73
N GLY A 48 -9.46 -15.76 -0.39
CA GLY A 48 -9.14 -16.75 -1.41
C GLY A 48 -7.71 -16.60 -1.92
N ASN A 49 -7.20 -17.56 -2.69
CA ASN A 49 -5.89 -17.37 -3.32
C ASN A 49 -6.05 -16.59 -4.63
N LEU A 50 -5.16 -15.63 -4.91
CA LEU A 50 -5.08 -15.02 -6.24
C LEU A 50 -4.58 -16.08 -7.21
N ARG A 51 -5.36 -16.41 -8.24
CA ARG A 51 -5.07 -17.53 -9.14
C ARG A 51 -5.39 -17.19 -10.58
N VAL A 52 -4.50 -17.60 -11.48
CA VAL A 52 -4.73 -17.53 -12.93
C VAL A 52 -5.87 -18.48 -13.31
N ARG A 53 -6.80 -18.03 -14.15
CA ARG A 53 -7.81 -18.91 -14.75
C ARG A 53 -7.20 -19.67 -15.93
N GLU A 54 -7.52 -20.96 -16.06
CA GLU A 54 -7.04 -21.77 -17.17
C GLU A 54 -7.37 -21.12 -18.53
N GLY A 55 -6.38 -21.05 -19.42
CA GLY A 55 -6.53 -20.46 -20.75
C GLY A 55 -6.70 -18.94 -20.81
N SER A 56 -6.65 -18.23 -19.67
CA SER A 56 -6.77 -16.77 -19.60
C SER A 56 -5.54 -16.15 -18.96
N PRO A 57 -5.13 -14.93 -19.35
CA PRO A 57 -4.15 -14.19 -18.58
C PRO A 57 -4.73 -13.74 -17.24
N PHE A 58 -3.85 -13.44 -16.28
CA PHE A 58 -4.18 -12.75 -15.04
C PHE A 58 -3.83 -11.27 -15.17
N LYS A 59 -4.83 -10.39 -15.05
CA LYS A 59 -4.67 -8.95 -15.22
C LYS A 59 -4.74 -8.21 -13.90
N ILE A 60 -3.85 -7.23 -13.73
CA ILE A 60 -3.80 -6.33 -12.59
C ILE A 60 -3.91 -4.89 -13.09
N ALA A 61 -4.90 -4.13 -12.60
CA ALA A 61 -4.93 -2.68 -12.77
C ALA A 61 -4.20 -2.00 -11.61
N ILE A 62 -3.35 -1.02 -11.91
CA ILE A 62 -2.56 -0.30 -10.92
C ILE A 62 -3.07 1.14 -10.87
N PHE A 63 -3.74 1.50 -9.78
CA PHE A 63 -4.21 2.86 -9.53
C PHE A 63 -3.25 3.56 -8.58
N ALA A 64 -2.72 4.69 -9.01
CA ALA A 64 -1.78 5.49 -8.22
C ALA A 64 -2.29 6.93 -8.14
N ASP A 65 -1.98 7.60 -7.03
CA ASP A 65 -2.17 9.04 -6.89
C ASP A 65 -3.64 9.44 -7.14
N LEU A 66 -4.58 8.85 -6.38
CA LEU A 66 -6.01 9.12 -6.53
C LEU A 66 -6.42 10.43 -5.84
N HIS A 67 -5.78 10.73 -4.70
CA HIS A 67 -5.94 11.97 -3.95
C HIS A 67 -7.38 12.29 -3.52
N PHE A 68 -8.16 11.28 -3.11
CA PHE A 68 -9.53 11.51 -2.64
C PHE A 68 -9.56 12.43 -1.42
N GLY A 69 -10.60 13.26 -1.34
CA GLY A 69 -10.84 14.13 -0.19
C GLY A 69 -10.03 15.42 -0.18
N GLU A 70 -9.52 15.85 -1.33
CA GLU A 70 -8.94 17.18 -1.51
C GLU A 70 -10.04 18.26 -1.63
N ASP A 71 -9.77 19.43 -1.08
CA ASP A 71 -10.56 20.66 -1.00
C ASP A 71 -12.06 20.44 -0.78
N THR A 72 -12.39 19.56 0.15
CA THR A 72 -13.76 19.09 0.44
C THR A 72 -14.74 20.18 0.89
N TRP A 73 -14.23 21.35 1.26
CA TRP A 73 -15.01 22.55 1.59
C TRP A 73 -15.41 23.39 0.37
N THR A 74 -15.01 22.99 -0.83
CA THR A 74 -15.39 23.60 -2.11
C THR A 74 -16.23 22.62 -2.94
N ASP A 75 -16.88 23.10 -4.00
CA ASP A 75 -17.55 22.22 -4.98
C ASP A 75 -16.54 21.50 -5.90
N TRP A 76 -15.32 22.02 -6.01
CA TRP A 76 -14.29 21.46 -6.90
C TRP A 76 -13.80 20.09 -6.45
N GLY A 77 -13.50 19.95 -5.16
CA GLY A 77 -12.94 18.73 -4.55
C GLY A 77 -13.83 17.49 -4.72
N PRO A 78 -15.08 17.53 -4.23
CA PRO A 78 -16.05 16.44 -4.47
C PRO A 78 -16.30 16.16 -5.95
N GLY A 79 -16.20 17.18 -6.82
CA GLY A 79 -16.24 17.00 -8.27
C GLY A 79 -15.06 16.18 -8.79
N GLN A 80 -13.86 16.37 -8.25
CA GLN A 80 -12.68 15.57 -8.61
C GLN A 80 -12.79 14.13 -8.10
N ASP A 81 -13.31 13.90 -6.90
CA ASP A 81 -13.58 12.54 -6.41
C ASP A 81 -14.51 11.77 -7.38
N VAL A 82 -15.56 12.43 -7.89
CA VAL A 82 -16.45 11.85 -8.91
C VAL A 82 -15.72 11.57 -10.22
N ASN A 83 -14.88 12.49 -10.68
CA ASN A 83 -14.08 12.28 -11.90
C ASN A 83 -13.07 11.13 -11.73
N SER A 84 -12.44 10.99 -10.56
CA SER A 84 -11.59 9.84 -10.21
C SER A 84 -12.37 8.53 -10.30
N VAL A 85 -13.59 8.48 -9.75
CA VAL A 85 -14.48 7.30 -9.87
C VAL A 85 -14.80 6.97 -11.33
N ASN A 86 -15.01 7.99 -12.18
CA ASN A 86 -15.30 7.80 -13.59
C ASN A 86 -14.09 7.19 -14.34
N VAL A 87 -12.88 7.69 -14.10
CA VAL A 87 -11.66 7.12 -14.71
C VAL A 87 -11.44 5.68 -14.27
N MET A 88 -11.52 5.43 -12.96
CA MET A 88 -11.35 4.09 -12.43
C MET A 88 -12.38 3.14 -13.04
N SER A 89 -13.65 3.55 -13.10
CA SER A 89 -14.70 2.76 -13.73
C SER A 89 -14.41 2.47 -15.21
N ALA A 90 -14.03 3.48 -15.99
CA ALA A 90 -13.68 3.31 -17.40
C ALA A 90 -12.53 2.32 -17.61
N VAL A 91 -11.48 2.38 -16.77
CA VAL A 91 -10.36 1.43 -16.81
C VAL A 91 -10.83 0.02 -16.43
N LEU A 92 -11.57 -0.12 -15.32
CA LEU A 92 -12.05 -1.41 -14.84
C LEU A 92 -12.97 -2.10 -15.86
N ASP A 93 -13.85 -1.33 -16.51
CA ASP A 93 -14.79 -1.86 -17.49
C ASP A 93 -14.08 -2.23 -18.81
N ALA A 94 -13.04 -1.48 -19.20
CA ALA A 94 -12.28 -1.75 -20.43
C ALA A 94 -11.30 -2.92 -20.28
N GLU A 95 -10.70 -3.10 -19.10
CA GLU A 95 -9.65 -4.10 -18.88
C GLU A 95 -10.13 -5.38 -18.21
N THR A 96 -11.24 -5.30 -17.48
CA THR A 96 -11.81 -6.39 -16.66
C THR A 96 -10.73 -7.10 -15.84
N PRO A 97 -9.99 -6.38 -14.96
CA PRO A 97 -8.85 -6.95 -14.27
C PRO A 97 -9.29 -7.98 -13.22
N ASP A 98 -8.42 -8.95 -12.97
CA ASP A 98 -8.61 -9.97 -11.93
C ASP A 98 -8.25 -9.45 -10.54
N PHE A 99 -7.45 -8.39 -10.49
CA PHE A 99 -6.96 -7.80 -9.26
C PHE A 99 -6.64 -6.31 -9.44
N VAL A 100 -6.70 -5.56 -8.34
CA VAL A 100 -6.32 -4.14 -8.32
C VAL A 100 -5.22 -3.90 -7.31
N VAL A 101 -4.25 -3.07 -7.68
CA VAL A 101 -3.25 -2.51 -6.76
C VAL A 101 -3.50 -1.01 -6.60
N TYR A 102 -3.74 -0.58 -5.36
CA TYR A 102 -3.69 0.84 -4.99
C TYR A 102 -2.26 1.18 -4.55
N LEU A 103 -1.57 1.95 -5.38
CA LEU A 103 -0.14 2.22 -5.29
C LEU A 103 0.17 3.54 -4.56
N GLY A 104 -0.48 3.77 -3.41
CA GLY A 104 -0.28 4.95 -2.57
C GLY A 104 -0.95 6.23 -3.07
N ASP A 105 -1.05 7.20 -2.16
CA ASP A 105 -1.75 8.47 -2.32
C ASP A 105 -3.20 8.25 -2.77
N VAL A 106 -3.86 7.32 -2.08
CA VAL A 106 -5.28 7.01 -2.25
C VAL A 106 -6.12 8.18 -1.75
N VAL A 107 -5.72 8.79 -0.63
CA VAL A 107 -6.37 9.96 -0.04
C VAL A 107 -5.38 11.11 0.19
N THR A 108 -5.89 12.33 0.22
CA THR A 108 -5.11 13.55 0.52
C THR A 108 -5.28 13.92 1.98
N ALA A 109 -4.73 13.12 2.92
CA ALA A 109 -5.02 13.28 4.35
C ALA A 109 -4.64 14.67 4.89
N ASN A 110 -3.59 15.29 4.35
CA ASN A 110 -3.20 16.65 4.72
C ASN A 110 -4.22 17.74 4.32
N ASN A 111 -5.27 17.40 3.59
CA ASN A 111 -6.34 18.31 3.18
C ASN A 111 -7.72 17.81 3.68
N ILE A 112 -7.76 16.71 4.45
CA ILE A 112 -8.99 16.20 5.06
C ILE A 112 -9.14 16.81 6.46
N ALA A 113 -10.07 17.75 6.60
CA ALA A 113 -10.32 18.52 7.83
C ALA A 113 -11.14 17.76 8.90
N ILE A 114 -11.55 16.51 8.64
CA ILE A 114 -12.37 15.70 9.54
C ILE A 114 -11.53 14.64 10.25
N GLN A 115 -12.03 14.19 11.41
CA GLN A 115 -11.33 13.21 12.27
C GLN A 115 -11.07 11.85 11.58
N ASN A 116 -11.90 11.48 10.60
CA ASN A 116 -11.84 10.17 9.98
C ASN A 116 -11.80 10.24 8.45
N ALA A 117 -10.61 10.05 7.88
CA ALA A 117 -10.37 9.93 6.45
C ALA A 117 -10.83 8.59 5.87
N SER A 118 -11.21 7.61 6.71
CA SER A 118 -11.64 6.29 6.23
C SER A 118 -12.88 6.34 5.33
N LEU A 119 -13.69 7.39 5.42
CA LEU A 119 -14.79 7.62 4.48
C LEU A 119 -14.28 7.85 3.05
N PHE A 120 -13.22 8.64 2.88
CA PHE A 120 -12.61 8.88 1.57
C PHE A 120 -11.87 7.66 1.08
N TRP A 121 -11.24 6.92 2.00
CA TRP A 121 -10.66 5.62 1.67
C TRP A 121 -11.71 4.66 1.12
N ASP A 122 -12.86 4.52 1.80
CA ASP A 122 -13.97 3.65 1.38
C ASP A 122 -14.55 4.06 0.01
N LYS A 123 -14.69 5.37 -0.23
CA LYS A 123 -15.09 5.91 -1.53
C LYS A 123 -14.07 5.58 -2.61
N ALA A 124 -12.77 5.79 -2.35
CA ALA A 124 -11.71 5.54 -3.30
C ALA A 124 -11.68 4.06 -3.74
N ILE A 125 -11.89 3.13 -2.81
CA ILE A 125 -11.90 1.69 -3.13
C ILE A 125 -13.21 1.19 -3.74
N SER A 126 -14.30 1.96 -3.65
CA SER A 126 -15.65 1.54 -4.04
C SER A 126 -15.78 1.06 -5.49
N PRO A 127 -15.16 1.68 -6.53
CA PRO A 127 -15.35 1.20 -7.90
C PRO A 127 -14.87 -0.24 -8.11
N THR A 128 -13.83 -0.63 -7.37
CA THR A 128 -13.23 -1.97 -7.37
C THR A 128 -14.07 -2.93 -6.52
N ARG A 129 -14.43 -2.51 -5.30
CA ARG A 129 -15.27 -3.29 -4.38
C ARG A 129 -16.62 -3.64 -4.98
N ASP A 130 -17.30 -2.67 -5.58
CA ASP A 130 -18.66 -2.81 -6.09
C ASP A 130 -18.72 -3.72 -7.33
N ARG A 131 -17.58 -3.92 -8.02
CA ARG A 131 -17.40 -4.91 -9.09
C ARG A 131 -16.99 -6.29 -8.59
N GLY A 132 -16.81 -6.48 -7.29
CA GLY A 132 -16.36 -7.74 -6.71
C GLY A 132 -14.91 -8.09 -7.03
N ILE A 133 -14.10 -7.11 -7.47
CA ILE A 133 -12.71 -7.33 -7.85
C ILE A 133 -11.85 -7.28 -6.58
N PRO A 134 -11.01 -8.29 -6.30
CA PRO A 134 -10.11 -8.26 -5.17
C PRO A 134 -8.99 -7.22 -5.36
N TRP A 135 -8.47 -6.68 -4.26
CA TRP A 135 -7.41 -5.67 -4.33
C TRP A 135 -6.43 -5.74 -3.18
N ALA A 136 -5.32 -5.03 -3.31
CA ALA A 136 -4.41 -4.74 -2.22
C ALA A 136 -3.86 -3.30 -2.33
N THR A 137 -3.45 -2.75 -1.19
CA THR A 137 -3.06 -1.35 -1.07
C THR A 137 -1.71 -1.21 -0.38
N LEU A 138 -0.88 -0.30 -0.88
CA LEU A 138 0.26 0.24 -0.14
C LEU A 138 0.11 1.75 0.05
N PHE A 139 0.81 2.29 1.03
CA PHE A 139 0.72 3.71 1.38
C PHE A 139 1.70 4.59 0.60
N GLY A 140 1.23 5.80 0.29
CA GLY A 140 2.01 6.93 -0.20
C GLY A 140 2.12 8.04 0.85
N ASN A 141 2.86 9.10 0.50
CA ASN A 141 3.18 10.17 1.44
C ASN A 141 1.97 11.03 1.85
N HIS A 142 0.89 11.04 1.08
CA HIS A 142 -0.31 11.81 1.43
C HIS A 142 -1.29 11.05 2.33
N ASP A 143 -1.24 9.72 2.35
CA ASP A 143 -2.31 8.90 2.95
C ASP A 143 -2.48 9.10 4.47
N ASP A 144 -1.45 9.53 5.18
CA ASP A 144 -1.50 9.89 6.60
C ASP A 144 -0.77 11.20 6.92
N ALA A 145 -0.60 12.05 5.90
CA ALA A 145 0.02 13.34 6.08
C ALA A 145 -0.79 14.20 7.08
N SER A 146 -0.06 14.99 7.88
CA SER A 146 -0.70 15.89 8.85
C SER A 146 -1.51 16.96 8.13
N PHE A 147 -2.70 17.25 8.67
CA PHE A 147 -3.56 18.32 8.14
C PHE A 147 -2.81 19.64 8.03
N VAL A 148 -2.88 20.26 6.85
CA VAL A 148 -2.30 21.55 6.54
C VAL A 148 -3.44 22.57 6.49
N TRP A 149 -3.35 23.58 7.36
CA TRP A 149 -4.31 24.67 7.40
C TRP A 149 -4.26 25.50 6.12
N PRO A 150 -5.37 25.62 5.35
CA PRO A 150 -5.41 26.52 4.20
C PRO A 150 -5.21 27.96 4.66
N LEU A 151 -4.23 28.67 4.09
CA LEU A 151 -3.90 30.04 4.51
C LEU A 151 -5.09 31.00 4.32
N ASP A 152 -5.93 30.76 3.32
CA ASP A 152 -7.13 31.56 3.06
C ASP A 152 -8.16 31.48 4.19
N TRP A 153 -8.14 30.42 5.01
CA TRP A 153 -9.00 30.31 6.19
C TRP A 153 -8.60 31.28 7.31
N LEU A 154 -7.35 31.79 7.27
CA LEU A 154 -6.84 32.81 8.19
C LEU A 154 -7.09 34.23 7.65
N SER A 155 -7.77 34.38 6.52
CA SER A 155 -8.22 35.66 5.97
C SER A 155 -9.57 36.11 6.55
N SER A 156 -10.10 37.24 6.09
CA SER A 156 -11.44 37.73 6.47
C SER A 156 -12.58 36.79 6.09
N SER A 157 -12.35 35.85 5.17
CA SER A 157 -13.33 34.83 4.78
C SER A 157 -13.57 33.79 5.88
N GLY A 158 -12.60 33.60 6.78
CA GLY A 158 -12.67 32.63 7.86
C GLY A 158 -12.66 31.17 7.40
N ILE A 159 -12.90 30.27 8.36
CA ILE A 159 -13.01 28.82 8.10
C ILE A 159 -14.39 28.54 7.46
N PRO A 160 -14.45 27.88 6.29
CA PRO A 160 -15.71 27.52 5.66
C PRO A 160 -16.49 26.50 6.51
N PRO A 161 -17.83 26.39 6.35
CA PRO A 161 -18.63 25.41 7.08
C PRO A 161 -18.14 23.98 6.81
N LEU A 162 -17.68 23.29 7.86
CA LEU A 162 -17.23 21.90 7.76
C LEU A 162 -18.43 20.94 7.87
N ARG A 163 -18.49 19.94 6.97
CA ARG A 163 -19.46 18.84 7.06
C ARG A 163 -18.82 17.66 7.78
N CYS A 164 -18.95 17.61 9.09
CA CYS A 164 -18.43 16.50 9.89
C CYS A 164 -19.47 15.37 9.96
N PRO A 165 -19.07 14.10 9.79
CA PRO A 165 -19.95 12.96 10.07
C PRO A 165 -20.45 13.07 11.52
N ALA A 166 -21.73 12.83 11.75
CA ALA A 166 -22.33 12.94 13.08
C ALA A 166 -21.71 11.92 14.04
N ALA A 167 -20.70 12.32 14.80
CA ALA A 167 -20.28 11.65 16.02
C ALA A 167 -20.76 12.53 17.17
N SER A 168 -21.64 11.93 17.99
CA SER A 168 -22.13 12.35 19.32
C SER A 168 -21.96 13.82 19.69
N ASP A 169 -23.10 14.47 19.92
CA ASP A 169 -23.24 15.75 20.63
C ASP A 169 -22.09 15.97 21.64
N ASP A 170 -21.30 17.02 21.40
CA ASP A 170 -20.37 17.70 22.34
C ASP A 170 -18.86 17.65 22.09
N ASP A 171 -18.36 17.19 20.94
CA ASP A 171 -16.99 17.53 20.52
C ASP A 171 -17.02 18.11 19.11
N GLY A 172 -16.56 19.36 18.95
CA GLY A 172 -16.41 19.99 17.63
C GLY A 172 -15.58 19.12 16.69
N CYS A 173 -15.52 19.46 15.39
CA CYS A 173 -14.71 18.74 14.42
C CYS A 173 -13.25 18.66 14.92
N THR A 174 -12.87 17.54 15.54
CA THR A 174 -11.52 17.35 16.06
C THR A 174 -10.63 17.08 14.87
N PHE A 175 -9.76 18.04 14.56
CA PHE A 175 -8.76 17.95 13.49
C PHE A 175 -7.70 16.93 13.88
N ARG A 176 -8.04 15.65 13.76
CA ARG A 176 -7.16 14.54 14.04
C ARG A 176 -7.15 13.67 12.78
N GLY A 177 -6.03 13.71 12.05
CA GLY A 177 -5.87 12.85 10.87
C GLY A 177 -5.96 11.37 11.22
N THR A 178 -6.24 10.54 10.22
CA THR A 178 -6.27 9.08 10.36
C THR A 178 -4.90 8.51 10.05
N THR A 179 -4.37 7.67 10.94
CA THR A 179 -3.05 7.05 10.75
C THR A 179 -3.12 5.93 9.71
N ARG A 180 -1.98 5.59 9.08
CA ARG A 180 -1.87 4.41 8.19
C ARG A 180 -2.36 3.12 8.84
N VAL A 181 -2.08 2.96 10.14
CA VAL A 181 -2.51 1.77 10.89
C VAL A 181 -4.03 1.72 11.00
N GLU A 182 -4.69 2.85 11.30
CA GLU A 182 -6.14 2.94 11.35
C GLU A 182 -6.76 2.71 9.96
N LEU A 183 -6.19 3.29 8.90
CA LEU A 183 -6.66 3.10 7.52
C LEU A 183 -6.59 1.64 7.07
N ILE A 184 -5.45 0.97 7.25
CA ILE A 184 -5.34 -0.44 6.84
C ILE A 184 -6.19 -1.33 7.72
N GLN A 185 -6.35 -1.02 9.02
CA GLN A 185 -7.25 -1.75 9.91
C GLN A 185 -8.70 -1.66 9.45
N GLU A 186 -9.13 -0.48 8.98
CA GLU A 186 -10.45 -0.31 8.37
C GLU A 186 -10.59 -1.15 7.10
N GLU A 187 -9.61 -1.08 6.20
CA GLU A 187 -9.67 -1.80 4.92
C GLU A 187 -9.76 -3.31 5.11
N ILE A 188 -9.03 -3.87 6.09
CA ILE A 188 -8.96 -5.31 6.31
C ILE A 188 -10.01 -5.86 7.28
N LYS A 189 -10.98 -5.04 7.72
CA LYS A 189 -12.08 -5.51 8.56
C LYS A 189 -12.81 -6.68 7.90
N SER A 190 -13.44 -7.52 8.72
CA SER A 190 -14.14 -8.73 8.25
C SER A 190 -15.27 -8.45 7.24
N SER A 191 -15.82 -7.23 7.23
CA SER A 191 -16.78 -6.75 6.24
C SER A 191 -16.21 -6.66 4.83
N ASN A 192 -14.88 -6.65 4.69
CA ASN A 192 -14.20 -6.48 3.42
C ASN A 192 -13.50 -7.77 2.99
N ALA A 193 -14.27 -8.73 2.48
CA ALA A 193 -13.74 -10.04 2.07
C ALA A 193 -12.79 -9.98 0.84
N LEU A 194 -12.74 -8.85 0.14
CA LEU A 194 -12.02 -8.68 -1.12
C LEU A 194 -10.63 -8.02 -0.97
N SER A 195 -10.33 -7.39 0.18
CA SER A 195 -9.00 -6.84 0.43
C SER A 195 -7.98 -7.93 0.83
N TYR A 196 -6.90 -8.00 0.06
CA TYR A 196 -5.71 -8.81 0.29
C TYR A 196 -4.60 -8.04 1.00
N SER A 197 -4.84 -6.79 1.39
CA SER A 197 -3.87 -5.99 2.13
C SER A 197 -3.55 -6.64 3.47
N MET A 198 -2.29 -6.49 3.89
CA MET A 198 -1.81 -7.03 5.16
C MET A 198 -1.05 -5.95 5.92
N ILE A 199 -1.20 -5.95 7.25
CA ILE A 199 -0.37 -5.12 8.12
C ILE A 199 1.05 -5.69 8.12
N SER A 200 2.05 -4.81 8.03
CA SER A 200 3.46 -5.15 8.17
C SER A 200 3.73 -6.02 9.41
N PRO A 201 4.72 -6.93 9.32
CA PRO A 201 5.37 -7.49 10.49
C PRO A 201 5.83 -6.39 11.46
N LYS A 202 5.70 -6.64 12.77
CA LYS A 202 5.97 -5.63 13.82
C LYS A 202 7.41 -5.12 13.78
N GLU A 203 8.35 -5.96 13.39
CA GLU A 203 9.78 -5.64 13.24
C GLU A 203 10.07 -4.60 12.15
N LEU A 204 9.11 -4.32 11.26
CA LEU A 204 9.24 -3.31 10.21
C LEU A 204 8.67 -1.95 10.60
N TRP A 205 8.15 -1.80 11.82
CA TRP A 205 7.70 -0.52 12.34
C TRP A 205 8.84 0.53 12.21
N PRO A 206 8.56 1.75 11.73
CA PRO A 206 7.23 2.36 11.57
C PRO A 206 6.48 2.08 10.27
N SER A 207 7.03 1.32 9.33
CA SER A 207 6.39 1.05 8.03
C SER A 207 5.20 0.08 8.13
N VAL A 208 4.08 0.34 7.43
CA VAL A 208 2.77 -0.29 7.72
C VAL A 208 2.26 -1.24 6.63
N SER A 209 2.56 -0.99 5.35
CA SER A 209 2.11 -1.83 4.22
C SER A 209 3.25 -2.61 3.57
N ASN A 210 3.84 -3.56 4.31
CA ASN A 210 4.87 -4.47 3.79
C ASN A 210 4.42 -5.92 3.81
N TYR A 211 4.22 -6.51 2.64
CA TYR A 211 3.76 -7.88 2.50
C TYR A 211 4.02 -8.41 1.10
N VAL A 212 3.76 -9.71 0.91
CA VAL A 212 3.93 -10.39 -0.37
C VAL A 212 2.70 -11.21 -0.67
N LEU A 213 2.19 -11.06 -1.89
CA LEU A 213 1.08 -11.86 -2.42
C LEU A 213 1.59 -12.80 -3.49
N LEU A 214 0.99 -13.99 -3.55
CA LEU A 214 1.31 -15.02 -4.52
C LEU A 214 0.19 -15.03 -5.57
N VAL A 215 0.56 -14.97 -6.85
CA VAL A 215 -0.37 -15.29 -7.94
C VAL A 215 -0.15 -16.75 -8.31
N GLU A 216 -1.10 -17.61 -7.95
CA GLU A 216 -1.04 -19.05 -8.16
C GLU A 216 -1.30 -19.43 -9.62
N SER A 217 -0.66 -20.52 -10.07
CA SER A 217 -0.91 -21.12 -11.38
C SER A 217 -2.35 -21.61 -11.50
N SER A 218 -2.88 -21.66 -12.73
CA SER A 218 -4.13 -22.39 -12.99
C SER A 218 -4.01 -23.88 -12.66
N ASP A 219 -2.80 -24.44 -12.75
CA ASP A 219 -2.47 -25.81 -12.37
C ASP A 219 -2.03 -25.88 -10.89
N HIS A 220 -2.84 -26.52 -10.05
CA HIS A 220 -2.58 -26.68 -8.62
C HIS A 220 -1.28 -27.45 -8.29
N SER A 221 -0.71 -28.19 -9.24
CA SER A 221 0.55 -28.90 -9.06
C SER A 221 1.79 -28.03 -9.33
N LYS A 222 1.60 -26.85 -9.94
CA LYS A 222 2.68 -25.93 -10.31
C LYS A 222 2.94 -24.88 -9.23
N PRO A 223 4.17 -24.34 -9.16
CA PRO A 223 4.46 -23.19 -8.31
C PRO A 223 3.66 -21.95 -8.76
N PRO A 224 3.58 -20.91 -7.90
CA PRO A 224 3.03 -19.61 -8.28
C PRO A 224 3.69 -19.04 -9.55
N VAL A 225 2.92 -18.30 -10.33
CA VAL A 225 3.37 -17.67 -11.59
C VAL A 225 4.05 -16.32 -11.36
N ALA A 226 3.77 -15.66 -10.24
CA ALA A 226 4.42 -14.41 -9.83
C ALA A 226 4.35 -14.21 -8.31
N LEU A 227 5.33 -13.47 -7.79
CA LEU A 227 5.31 -12.91 -6.44
C LEU A 227 5.20 -11.39 -6.52
N LEU A 228 4.21 -10.82 -5.83
CA LEU A 228 3.96 -9.38 -5.77
C LEU A 228 4.41 -8.86 -4.41
N TYR A 229 5.49 -8.08 -4.37
CA TYR A 229 6.00 -7.49 -3.14
C TYR A 229 5.53 -6.05 -2.99
N PHE A 230 4.87 -5.75 -1.87
CA PHE A 230 4.43 -4.43 -1.49
C PHE A 230 5.37 -3.91 -0.41
N LEU A 231 5.93 -2.73 -0.61
CA LEU A 231 6.86 -2.09 0.30
C LEU A 231 6.38 -0.66 0.57
N ASP A 232 6.32 -0.31 1.84
CA ASP A 232 5.96 1.03 2.27
C ASP A 232 7.19 1.95 2.19
N SER A 233 7.18 2.90 1.25
CA SER A 233 8.28 3.87 1.04
C SER A 233 8.27 5.04 2.02
N GLY A 234 7.36 5.07 2.99
CA GLY A 234 7.25 6.12 3.98
C GLY A 234 6.60 7.40 3.44
N GLY A 235 7.00 8.55 3.99
CA GLY A 235 6.33 9.84 3.77
C GLY A 235 5.18 10.09 4.74
N GLY A 236 4.54 11.26 4.63
CA GLY A 236 3.43 11.65 5.50
C GLY A 236 3.89 11.88 6.94
N SER A 237 3.48 11.01 7.86
CA SER A 237 3.95 11.05 9.25
C SER A 237 5.33 10.39 9.46
N TYR A 238 5.94 9.85 8.40
CA TYR A 238 7.21 9.12 8.43
C TYR A 238 8.24 9.66 7.43
N PRO A 239 9.55 9.39 7.62
CA PRO A 239 10.56 9.69 6.60
C PRO A 239 10.29 8.95 5.29
N GLU A 240 10.60 9.57 4.15
CA GLU A 240 10.47 8.96 2.82
C GLU A 240 11.63 7.99 2.55
N VAL A 241 11.59 6.82 3.19
CA VAL A 241 12.67 5.83 3.13
C VAL A 241 12.18 4.40 2.96
N ILE A 242 12.94 3.60 2.21
CA ILE A 242 12.97 2.14 2.37
C ILE A 242 14.07 1.83 3.37
N SER A 243 13.73 1.28 4.54
CA SER A 243 14.65 1.06 5.65
C SER A 243 15.58 -0.16 5.47
N ASN A 244 16.68 -0.21 6.22
CA ASN A 244 17.52 -1.42 6.30
C ASN A 244 16.73 -2.66 6.76
N ALA A 245 15.75 -2.48 7.67
CA ALA A 245 14.90 -3.57 8.15
C ALA A 245 14.04 -4.15 7.02
N GLN A 246 13.46 -3.29 6.17
CA GLN A 246 12.74 -3.73 4.97
C GLN A 246 13.66 -4.42 3.95
N VAL A 247 14.90 -3.95 3.79
CA VAL A 247 15.90 -4.61 2.93
C VAL A 247 16.21 -6.03 3.39
N GLU A 248 16.49 -6.22 4.68
CA GLU A 248 16.77 -7.56 5.24
C GLU A 248 15.54 -8.46 5.26
N TRP A 249 14.36 -7.89 5.52
CA TRP A 249 13.10 -8.62 5.40
C TRP A 249 12.85 -9.10 3.98
N PHE A 250 13.03 -8.23 2.98
CA PHE A 250 12.89 -8.62 1.57
C PHE A 250 13.83 -9.77 1.23
N LYS A 251 15.13 -9.66 1.55
CA LYS A 251 16.11 -10.75 1.31
C LYS A 251 15.67 -12.07 1.95
N THR A 252 15.27 -12.02 3.21
CA THR A 252 14.87 -13.21 3.98
C THR A 252 13.62 -13.83 3.36
N LYS A 253 12.59 -13.02 3.10
CA LYS A 253 11.31 -13.46 2.55
C LYS A 253 11.49 -14.00 1.13
N SER A 254 12.24 -13.30 0.28
CA SER A 254 12.48 -13.69 -1.10
C SER A 254 13.30 -14.97 -1.22
N ASN A 255 14.34 -15.14 -0.39
CA ASN A 255 15.11 -16.39 -0.37
C ASN A 255 14.30 -17.57 0.17
N THR A 256 13.36 -17.32 1.08
CA THR A 256 12.45 -18.37 1.59
C THR A 256 11.43 -18.78 0.55
N LEU A 257 10.78 -17.83 -0.13
CA LEU A 257 9.69 -18.10 -1.07
C LEU A 257 10.19 -18.53 -2.46
N ASN A 258 11.36 -18.04 -2.87
CA ASN A 258 11.89 -18.27 -4.22
C ASN A 258 13.42 -18.45 -4.17
N PRO A 259 13.91 -19.52 -3.50
CA PRO A 259 15.34 -19.78 -3.32
C PRO A 259 16.08 -20.00 -4.63
N TYR A 260 15.39 -20.51 -5.65
CA TYR A 260 15.96 -20.85 -6.96
C TYR A 260 15.71 -19.77 -8.03
N LEU A 261 15.14 -18.62 -7.67
CA LEU A 261 14.90 -17.48 -8.57
C LEU A 261 14.05 -17.84 -9.81
N ARG A 262 13.17 -18.83 -9.70
CA ARG A 262 12.37 -19.35 -10.82
C ARG A 262 11.06 -18.60 -11.02
N ILE A 263 10.48 -18.09 -9.94
CA ILE A 263 9.23 -17.34 -9.98
C ILE A 263 9.58 -15.87 -10.22
N PRO A 264 9.00 -15.18 -11.21
CA PRO A 264 9.23 -13.76 -11.40
C PRO A 264 8.65 -12.94 -10.24
N GLU A 265 9.36 -11.88 -9.87
CA GLU A 265 9.04 -11.02 -8.75
C GLU A 265 8.78 -9.60 -9.25
N LEU A 266 7.64 -9.03 -8.85
CA LEU A 266 7.21 -7.69 -9.20
C LEU A 266 7.10 -6.88 -7.92
N ILE A 267 7.72 -5.70 -7.92
CA ILE A 267 7.87 -4.88 -6.72
C ILE A 267 7.00 -3.63 -6.87
N PHE A 268 6.33 -3.27 -5.79
CA PHE A 268 5.46 -2.10 -5.70
C PHE A 268 5.87 -1.29 -4.47
N TRP A 269 6.13 0.00 -4.67
CA TRP A 269 6.20 1.00 -3.60
C TRP A 269 5.82 2.37 -4.19
N HIS A 270 5.48 3.33 -3.36
CA HIS A 270 4.90 4.57 -3.87
C HIS A 270 5.95 5.56 -4.41
N ILE A 271 6.90 6.00 -3.57
CA ILE A 271 7.86 7.07 -3.91
C ILE A 271 9.05 6.48 -4.68
N PRO A 272 9.44 7.02 -5.85
CA PRO A 272 10.51 6.45 -6.65
C PRO A 272 11.88 6.52 -5.95
N SER A 273 12.73 5.53 -6.20
CA SER A 273 14.11 5.56 -5.72
C SER A 273 14.99 6.50 -6.55
N LYS A 274 16.19 6.83 -6.05
CA LYS A 274 17.19 7.59 -6.82
C LYS A 274 17.64 6.88 -8.12
N ALA A 275 17.31 5.60 -8.31
CA ALA A 275 17.56 4.90 -9.58
C ALA A 275 16.69 5.48 -10.71
N TYR A 276 15.45 5.88 -10.42
CA TYR A 276 14.56 6.52 -11.40
C TYR A 276 15.14 7.83 -11.92
N LYS A 277 15.73 8.67 -11.04
CA LYS A 277 16.44 9.89 -11.46
C LYS A 277 17.58 9.63 -12.45
N LYS A 278 18.24 8.47 -12.34
CA LYS A 278 19.38 8.12 -13.21
C LYS A 278 18.95 7.68 -14.61
N VAL A 279 17.79 7.03 -14.73
CA VAL A 279 17.27 6.53 -16.01
C VAL A 279 16.24 7.47 -16.64
N ALA A 280 15.80 8.50 -15.92
CA ALA A 280 14.80 9.45 -16.38
C ALA A 280 15.15 10.03 -17.77
N PRO A 281 14.22 9.97 -18.74
CA PRO A 281 14.40 10.64 -20.01
C PRO A 281 14.59 12.15 -19.82
N ARG A 282 15.46 12.78 -20.63
CA ARG A 282 15.77 14.22 -20.47
C ARG A 282 14.63 15.14 -20.90
N LEU A 283 14.20 15.02 -22.15
CA LEU A 283 13.11 15.83 -22.74
C LEU A 283 12.04 14.92 -23.31
N TRP A 284 12.46 14.02 -24.22
CA TRP A 284 11.59 13.09 -24.91
C TRP A 284 11.87 11.67 -24.44
N ILE A 285 10.82 10.85 -24.42
CA ILE A 285 10.94 9.43 -24.13
C ILE A 285 11.43 8.76 -25.41
N THR A 286 12.68 8.28 -25.39
CA THR A 286 13.29 7.55 -26.50
C THR A 286 13.61 6.13 -26.09
N LYS A 287 13.63 5.21 -27.05
CA LYS A 287 14.11 3.84 -26.81
C LYS A 287 15.48 3.87 -26.10
N PRO A 288 15.71 2.99 -25.12
CA PRO A 288 14.87 1.84 -24.76
C PRO A 288 13.72 2.14 -23.76
N CYS A 289 13.55 3.38 -23.32
CA CYS A 289 12.40 3.76 -22.50
C CYS A 289 11.11 3.82 -23.32
N VAL A 290 9.99 3.53 -22.66
CA VAL A 290 8.66 3.48 -23.25
C VAL A 290 7.67 4.19 -22.32
N GLY A 291 6.92 5.17 -22.83
CA GLY A 291 5.99 5.99 -22.06
C GLY A 291 5.39 7.09 -22.93
N SER A 292 4.47 7.88 -22.39
CA SER A 292 3.82 8.98 -23.10
C SER A 292 3.98 10.34 -22.41
N ILE A 293 4.24 10.37 -21.10
CA ILE A 293 4.38 11.59 -20.31
C ILE A 293 5.73 11.60 -19.57
N ASN A 294 6.47 12.69 -19.78
CA ASN A 294 7.68 13.03 -19.05
C ASN A 294 7.72 14.55 -18.83
N LYS A 295 6.78 15.06 -18.02
CA LYS A 295 6.49 16.49 -17.88
C LYS A 295 6.98 17.11 -16.57
N GLU A 296 7.66 16.33 -15.76
CA GLU A 296 8.29 16.80 -14.53
C GLU A 296 9.62 16.06 -14.26
N LYS A 297 10.31 16.50 -13.22
CA LYS A 297 11.51 15.81 -12.73
C LYS A 297 11.08 14.77 -11.70
N VAL A 298 11.71 13.59 -11.76
CA VAL A 298 11.55 12.58 -10.72
C VAL A 298 11.87 13.17 -9.35
N VAL A 299 10.90 13.16 -8.44
CA VAL A 299 11.07 13.47 -7.02
C VAL A 299 11.22 12.13 -6.31
N ALA A 300 12.43 11.85 -5.85
CA ALA A 300 12.78 10.54 -5.33
C ALA A 300 12.88 10.59 -3.81
N GLN A 301 12.57 9.46 -3.18
CA GLN A 301 12.67 9.23 -1.74
C GLN A 301 14.05 9.65 -1.19
N GLU A 302 14.09 10.02 0.09
CA GLU A 302 15.29 10.49 0.78
C GLU A 302 16.41 9.43 0.76
N ALA A 303 16.05 8.20 1.12
CA ALA A 303 16.98 7.08 1.22
C ALA A 303 16.32 5.75 0.88
N GLU A 304 17.09 4.84 0.30
CA GLU A 304 16.62 3.52 -0.14
C GLU A 304 17.41 2.36 0.48
N ASN A 305 18.47 2.70 1.20
CA ASN A 305 19.26 1.78 2.03
C ASN A 305 19.78 0.53 1.29
N GLY A 306 19.96 0.64 -0.03
CA GLY A 306 20.61 -0.36 -0.86
C GLY A 306 19.68 -1.47 -1.34
N MET A 307 18.37 -1.34 -1.17
CA MET A 307 17.39 -2.27 -1.72
C MET A 307 17.52 -2.40 -3.25
N MET A 308 17.85 -1.34 -4.00
CA MET A 308 17.99 -1.38 -5.46
C MET A 308 19.17 -2.25 -5.87
N ARG A 309 20.23 -2.30 -5.05
CA ARG A 309 21.36 -3.20 -5.25
C ARG A 309 20.95 -4.66 -5.00
N VAL A 310 20.05 -4.90 -4.04
CA VAL A 310 19.50 -6.24 -3.80
C VAL A 310 18.62 -6.69 -4.97
N LEU A 311 17.74 -5.81 -5.44
CA LEU A 311 16.84 -6.08 -6.56
C LEU A 311 17.61 -6.32 -7.86
N GLU A 312 18.61 -5.47 -8.16
CA GLU A 312 19.48 -5.61 -9.34
C GLU A 312 20.22 -6.96 -9.38
N ASN A 313 20.63 -7.47 -8.21
CA ASN A 313 21.37 -8.72 -8.09
C ASN A 313 20.46 -9.96 -8.08
N ARG A 314 19.14 -9.79 -8.17
CA ARG A 314 18.17 -10.86 -8.08
C ARG A 314 17.42 -11.00 -9.41
N SER A 315 17.86 -11.93 -10.25
CA SER A 315 17.39 -12.10 -11.65
C SER A 315 15.90 -12.44 -11.81
N SER A 316 15.23 -12.90 -10.76
CA SER A 316 13.78 -13.09 -10.72
C SER A 316 13.01 -11.77 -10.70
N VAL A 317 13.60 -10.67 -10.22
CA VAL A 317 12.94 -9.35 -10.20
C VAL A 317 12.83 -8.80 -11.62
N LYS A 318 11.61 -8.53 -12.08
CA LYS A 318 11.34 -8.06 -13.45
C LYS A 318 11.04 -6.57 -13.53
N ALA A 319 10.32 -6.04 -12.56
CA ALA A 319 9.97 -4.63 -12.54
C ALA A 319 9.75 -4.11 -11.12
N VAL A 320 9.97 -2.81 -10.97
CA VAL A 320 9.52 -2.00 -9.84
C VAL A 320 8.51 -0.99 -10.37
N PHE A 321 7.35 -0.88 -9.73
CA PHE A 321 6.28 0.05 -10.06
C PHE A 321 6.14 1.11 -8.97
N VAL A 322 5.97 2.37 -9.39
CA VAL A 322 5.90 3.56 -8.52
C VAL A 322 4.82 4.55 -8.98
N GLY A 323 4.37 5.42 -8.06
CA GLY A 323 3.47 6.55 -8.30
C GLY A 323 4.19 7.88 -8.07
N HIS A 324 3.58 8.76 -7.25
CA HIS A 324 4.12 9.99 -6.64
C HIS A 324 4.35 11.16 -7.62
N ASN A 325 4.92 10.88 -8.79
CA ASN A 325 5.13 11.86 -9.84
C ASN A 325 3.99 11.80 -10.86
N HIS A 326 3.07 12.77 -10.82
CA HIS A 326 1.83 12.75 -11.58
C HIS A 326 2.01 12.98 -13.08
N GLY A 327 3.11 13.62 -13.46
CA GLY A 327 3.51 13.94 -14.82
C GLY A 327 4.45 12.92 -15.45
N LEU A 328 4.56 11.70 -14.90
CA LEU A 328 5.40 10.62 -15.41
C LEU A 328 4.60 9.32 -15.57
N ASP A 329 4.80 8.61 -16.68
CA ASP A 329 4.17 7.29 -16.90
C ASP A 329 5.09 6.26 -17.57
N TRP A 330 6.39 6.58 -17.71
CA TRP A 330 7.30 5.77 -18.48
C TRP A 330 7.82 4.54 -17.71
N CYS A 331 8.24 3.54 -18.48
CA CYS A 331 9.06 2.42 -18.08
C CYS A 331 10.44 2.55 -18.75
N CYS A 332 11.51 2.45 -17.99
CA CYS A 332 12.89 2.44 -18.50
C CYS A 332 13.65 1.23 -17.98
N PRO A 333 14.50 0.59 -18.81
CA PRO A 333 15.38 -0.46 -18.31
C PRO A 333 16.43 0.12 -17.37
N TYR A 334 16.68 -0.59 -16.28
CA TYR A 334 17.75 -0.29 -15.33
C TYR A 334 18.85 -1.33 -15.46
N LYS A 335 19.96 -0.92 -16.08
CA LYS A 335 21.17 -1.74 -16.31
C LYS A 335 20.89 -3.08 -17.00
N ASP A 336 19.86 -3.12 -17.86
CA ASP A 336 19.40 -4.31 -18.57
C ASP A 336 19.03 -5.49 -17.64
N LYS A 337 18.73 -5.23 -16.36
CA LYS A 337 18.35 -6.25 -15.37
C LYS A 337 16.85 -6.29 -15.08
N LEU A 338 16.25 -5.12 -14.94
CA LEU A 338 14.84 -4.95 -14.56
C LEU A 338 14.29 -3.65 -15.12
N TRP A 339 12.97 -3.49 -15.07
CA TRP A 339 12.26 -2.27 -15.48
C TRP A 339 11.91 -1.40 -14.29
N LEU A 340 12.05 -0.09 -14.46
CA LEU A 340 11.59 0.94 -13.53
C LEU A 340 10.42 1.66 -14.18
N CYS A 341 9.22 1.56 -13.59
CA CYS A 341 7.96 1.93 -14.22
C CYS A 341 7.10 2.84 -13.34
N PHE A 342 6.70 3.99 -13.89
CA PHE A 342 5.63 4.81 -13.29
C PHE A 342 4.25 4.25 -13.67
N ALA A 343 3.31 4.22 -12.71
CA ALA A 343 1.98 3.66 -12.87
C ALA A 343 0.97 4.58 -13.58
N ARG A 344 1.35 5.84 -13.82
CA ARG A 344 0.49 6.97 -14.22
C ARG A 344 -0.50 7.36 -13.12
N HIS A 345 -0.61 8.67 -12.93
CA HIS A 345 -1.61 9.28 -12.05
C HIS A 345 -3.03 9.03 -12.56
N THR A 346 -3.83 8.37 -11.72
CA THR A 346 -5.18 7.93 -12.06
C THR A 346 -6.24 8.94 -11.63
N GLY A 347 -6.09 9.55 -10.45
CA GLY A 347 -7.11 10.42 -9.88
C GLY A 347 -7.19 11.79 -10.54
N TYR A 348 -8.26 12.51 -10.25
CA TYR A 348 -8.42 13.92 -10.58
C TYR A 348 -8.06 14.87 -9.43
N GLY A 349 -7.85 14.34 -8.22
CA GLY A 349 -7.21 15.08 -7.14
C GLY A 349 -5.69 15.19 -7.35
N GLY A 350 -5.00 15.93 -6.48
CA GLY A 350 -3.59 16.21 -6.60
C GLY A 350 -3.28 17.22 -7.71
N TYR A 351 -1.99 17.37 -8.04
CA TYR A 351 -1.57 18.39 -9.01
C TYR A 351 -1.53 17.87 -10.46
N GLY A 352 -1.62 18.81 -11.40
CA GLY A 352 -1.42 18.57 -12.82
C GLY A 352 -2.71 18.26 -13.58
N ASN A 353 -2.72 18.58 -14.88
CA ASN A 353 -3.91 18.49 -15.74
C ASN A 353 -3.74 17.51 -16.92
N TRP A 354 -2.80 16.55 -16.79
CA TRP A 354 -2.57 15.54 -17.82
C TRP A 354 -3.74 14.55 -17.93
N PRO A 355 -3.98 13.93 -19.10
CA PRO A 355 -5.03 12.92 -19.23
C PRO A 355 -4.84 11.77 -18.24
N ARG A 356 -5.92 11.24 -17.69
CA ARG A 356 -5.89 10.23 -16.64
C ARG A 356 -5.93 8.82 -17.20
N GLY A 357 -5.40 7.88 -16.43
CA GLY A 357 -5.33 6.48 -16.83
C GLY A 357 -4.69 5.63 -15.75
N SER A 358 -4.36 4.40 -16.12
CA SER A 358 -3.78 3.42 -15.23
C SER A 358 -2.81 2.54 -15.98
N ARG A 359 -1.75 2.11 -15.29
CA ARG A 359 -0.90 1.04 -15.77
C ARG A 359 -1.56 -0.30 -15.52
N ILE A 360 -1.61 -1.10 -16.57
CA ILE A 360 -2.12 -2.47 -16.54
C ILE A 360 -0.94 -3.42 -16.63
N LEU A 361 -1.03 -4.54 -15.91
CA LEU A 361 -0.08 -5.62 -15.89
C LEU A 361 -0.81 -6.92 -16.24
N GLU A 362 -0.22 -7.72 -17.13
CA GLU A 362 -0.80 -8.97 -17.59
C GLU A 362 0.23 -10.10 -17.45
N ILE A 363 -0.19 -11.21 -16.83
CA ILE A 363 0.61 -12.42 -16.65
C ILE A 363 -0.07 -13.55 -17.42
N SER A 364 0.59 -14.06 -18.46
CA SER A 364 0.14 -15.23 -19.24
C SER A 364 0.98 -16.45 -18.87
N GLU A 365 0.36 -17.62 -18.71
CA GLU A 365 1.09 -18.87 -18.41
C GLU A 365 1.60 -19.60 -19.65
N MET A 366 0.87 -19.53 -20.78
CA MET A 366 1.15 -20.33 -21.97
C MET A 366 0.94 -19.51 -23.27
N PRO A 367 2.02 -19.08 -23.96
CA PRO A 367 3.40 -19.07 -23.49
C PRO A 367 3.58 -18.15 -22.27
N PHE A 368 4.56 -18.45 -21.41
CA PHE A 368 4.80 -17.62 -20.24
C PHE A 368 5.25 -16.22 -20.65
N ARG A 369 4.56 -15.19 -20.19
CA ARG A 369 4.89 -13.80 -20.51
C ARG A 369 4.31 -12.82 -19.51
N ILE A 370 5.06 -11.77 -19.18
CA ILE A 370 4.57 -10.64 -18.39
C ILE A 370 4.67 -9.37 -19.21
N LYS A 371 3.55 -8.69 -19.43
CA LYS A 371 3.48 -7.40 -20.13
C LYS A 371 2.86 -6.31 -19.28
N THR A 372 3.16 -5.07 -19.60
CA THR A 372 2.49 -3.91 -19.02
C THR A 372 2.26 -2.82 -20.06
N TRP A 373 1.16 -2.08 -19.95
CA TRP A 373 0.82 -0.93 -20.80
C TRP A 373 0.07 0.13 -19.99
N ILE A 374 -0.21 1.28 -20.61
CA ILE A 374 -1.11 2.29 -20.05
C ILE A 374 -2.48 2.17 -20.74
N ARG A 375 -3.54 2.07 -19.94
CA ARG A 375 -4.94 2.26 -20.36
C ARG A 375 -5.39 3.66 -19.96
N MET A 376 -5.86 4.41 -20.94
CA MET A 376 -6.36 5.77 -20.77
C MET A 376 -7.86 5.80 -20.47
N GLU A 377 -8.32 6.88 -19.83
CA GLU A 377 -9.75 7.12 -19.54
C GLU A 377 -10.62 7.20 -20.81
N ASP A 378 -10.04 7.60 -21.95
CA ASP A 378 -10.68 7.61 -23.26
C ASP A 378 -10.70 6.24 -23.96
N GLY A 379 -10.19 5.21 -23.28
CA GLY A 379 -10.07 3.85 -23.79
C GLY A 379 -8.85 3.61 -24.68
N SER A 380 -8.00 4.60 -24.96
CA SER A 380 -6.77 4.37 -25.72
C SER A 380 -5.73 3.55 -24.94
N VAL A 381 -4.86 2.85 -25.68
CA VAL A 381 -3.77 2.03 -25.12
C VAL A 381 -2.45 2.47 -25.72
N HIS A 382 -1.44 2.64 -24.88
CA HIS A 382 -0.09 2.92 -25.34
C HIS A 382 0.97 2.41 -24.35
N SER A 383 2.24 2.62 -24.71
CA SER A 383 3.38 2.35 -23.83
C SER A 383 3.50 0.90 -23.34
N GLU A 384 3.19 -0.06 -24.23
CA GLU A 384 3.36 -1.49 -23.95
C GLU A 384 4.85 -1.86 -23.81
N VAL A 385 5.15 -2.65 -22.79
CA VAL A 385 6.48 -3.20 -22.49
C VAL A 385 6.35 -4.69 -22.16
N ASN A 386 7.22 -5.51 -22.72
CA ASN A 386 7.40 -6.91 -22.30
C ASN A 386 8.47 -6.95 -21.19
N LEU A 387 8.07 -7.40 -20.00
CA LEU A 387 8.93 -7.42 -18.80
C LEU A 387 9.74 -8.71 -18.69
N THR A 388 9.31 -9.75 -19.40
CA THR A 388 10.04 -11.01 -19.56
C THR A 388 10.73 -10.98 -20.91
N TYR A 389 12.06 -11.14 -20.91
CA TYR A 389 12.80 -11.38 -22.15
C TYR A 389 12.51 -12.82 -22.61
N ASP A 390 12.27 -12.98 -23.92
CA ASP A 390 12.09 -14.29 -24.56
C ASP A 390 13.37 -15.14 -24.54
#